data_AF-X0Z5Q8-F1
#
_entry.id   AF-X0Z5Q8-F1
#
_cell.length_a   1.000
_cell.length_b   1.000
_cell.length_c   1.000
_cell.angle_alpha   90.00
_cell.angle_beta   90.00
_cell.angle_gamma   90.00
#
_symmetry.space_group_name_H-M   'P 1'
#
loop_
_entity.id
_entity.type
_entity.pdbx_description
1 polymer ?
#
loop_
_entity_poly.entity_id
_entity_poly.type
_entity_poly.pdbx_seq_one_letter_code
_entity_poly.pdbx_strand_id
1 'polypeptide(L)'
;ESIRDFCNRIGLAKRESMVEIELLEHCLREDMNKRALRVMAVLRPLKIIIDNYPEGKVEELDAENNPEDSSMGTRKIPFSREIYIEQDDFHQDPPRKFFRLSPGREVRLKHAYYIKCTDVVKDKNTGEIKELHCSYDPETRGGWSKDGRKVRGTLHWVSAAPAIRAEVRLYDKLFIKKDPADTMEGKDFISCINPESLTSLESCLIEPSLARAAPGCRYQFLRKGYFCVDPDSTPNKLVFNCTVSLRDTWARVQKAMKKKDC
;
A
#
# COMPACT_ATOMS: atom_id res chain seq x y z
N GLU A 1 -9.97 -14.92 -14.78
CA GLU A 1 -8.87 -15.89 -14.97
C GLU A 1 -8.48 -16.56 -13.66
N SER A 2 -8.18 -15.78 -12.62
CA SER A 2 -7.87 -16.31 -11.27
C SER A 2 -8.84 -17.39 -10.76
N ILE A 3 -10.15 -17.22 -10.91
CA ILE A 3 -11.15 -18.21 -10.48
C ILE A 3 -11.01 -19.53 -11.25
N ARG A 4 -10.77 -19.46 -12.57
CA ARG A 4 -10.56 -20.66 -13.39
C ARG A 4 -9.30 -21.40 -12.98
N ASP A 5 -8.22 -20.65 -12.75
CA ASP A 5 -6.96 -21.20 -12.23
C ASP A 5 -7.15 -21.85 -10.85
N PHE A 6 -7.87 -21.19 -9.93
CA PHE A 6 -8.23 -21.77 -8.64
C PHE A 6 -8.99 -23.10 -8.79
N CYS A 7 -10.05 -23.13 -9.61
CA CYS A 7 -10.81 -24.35 -9.88
C CYS A 7 -9.94 -25.47 -10.48
N ASN A 8 -9.01 -25.12 -11.36
CA ASN A 8 -8.06 -26.10 -11.93
C ASN A 8 -7.10 -26.66 -10.88
N ARG A 9 -6.64 -25.84 -9.93
CA ARG A 9 -5.69 -26.25 -8.88
C ARG A 9 -6.31 -27.14 -7.80
N ILE A 10 -7.56 -26.86 -7.41
CA ILE A 10 -8.26 -27.70 -6.42
C ILE A 10 -8.65 -29.06 -7.02
N GLY A 11 -8.79 -29.12 -8.35
CA GLY A 11 -9.15 -30.33 -9.07
C GLY A 11 -10.58 -30.80 -8.78
N LEU A 12 -10.89 -32.00 -9.25
CA LEU A 12 -12.18 -32.66 -9.02
C LEU A 12 -11.94 -33.95 -8.21
N ALA A 13 -12.58 -34.05 -7.06
CA ALA A 13 -12.52 -35.22 -6.18
C ALA A 13 -13.94 -35.66 -5.78
N LYS A 14 -14.10 -36.96 -5.49
CA LYS A 14 -15.38 -37.55 -5.03
C LYS A 14 -15.61 -37.42 -3.52
N ARG A 15 -14.65 -36.85 -2.77
CA ARG A 15 -14.71 -36.66 -1.32
C ARG A 15 -14.82 -35.18 -1.02
N GLU A 16 -15.61 -34.84 -0.02
CA GLU A 16 -15.71 -33.47 0.49
C GLU A 16 -14.39 -33.05 1.13
N SER A 17 -13.97 -31.83 0.84
CA SER A 17 -12.80 -31.20 1.45
C SER A 17 -13.00 -29.69 1.53
N MET A 18 -12.51 -29.09 2.62
CA MET A 18 -12.49 -27.65 2.79
C MET A 18 -11.17 -27.11 2.23
N VAL A 19 -11.25 -26.18 1.29
CA VAL A 19 -10.09 -25.51 0.71
C VAL A 19 -9.85 -24.19 1.45
N GLU A 20 -8.59 -23.94 1.82
CA GLU A 20 -8.18 -22.68 2.44
C GLU A 20 -8.41 -21.49 1.49
N ILE A 21 -9.03 -20.42 1.99
CA ILE A 21 -9.27 -19.19 1.23
C ILE A 21 -7.96 -18.56 0.71
N GLU A 22 -6.85 -18.79 1.42
CA GLU A 22 -5.51 -18.36 1.05
C GLU A 22 -5.08 -18.89 -0.34
N LEU A 23 -5.58 -20.04 -0.78
CA LEU A 23 -5.30 -20.57 -2.12
C LEU A 23 -6.04 -19.76 -3.20
N LEU A 24 -7.28 -19.36 -2.95
CA LEU A 24 -8.04 -18.50 -3.85
C LEU A 24 -7.36 -17.13 -3.97
N GLU A 25 -6.98 -16.53 -2.84
CA GLU A 25 -6.24 -15.28 -2.83
C GLU A 25 -4.87 -15.41 -3.52
N HIS A 26 -4.20 -16.55 -3.39
CA HIS A 26 -2.93 -16.80 -4.07
C HIS A 26 -3.09 -16.79 -5.60
N CYS A 27 -4.09 -17.51 -6.13
CA CYS A 27 -4.39 -17.52 -7.56
C CYS A 27 -4.70 -16.10 -8.07
N LEU A 28 -5.46 -15.31 -7.29
CA LEU A 28 -5.73 -13.92 -7.61
C LEU A 28 -4.46 -13.05 -7.62
N ARG A 29 -3.58 -13.18 -6.62
CA ARG A 29 -2.31 -12.42 -6.59
C ARG A 29 -1.42 -12.74 -7.79
N GLU A 30 -1.34 -14.01 -8.19
CA GLU A 30 -0.55 -14.41 -9.37
C GLU A 30 -1.13 -13.86 -10.67
N ASP A 31 -2.47 -13.90 -10.81
CA ASP A 31 -3.17 -13.34 -11.95
C ASP A 31 -2.95 -11.83 -12.07
N MET A 32 -3.10 -11.10 -10.96
CA MET A 32 -2.95 -9.66 -10.92
C MET A 32 -1.50 -9.19 -11.05
N ASN A 33 -0.51 -9.95 -10.54
CA ASN A 33 0.91 -9.57 -10.67
C ASN A 33 1.35 -9.40 -12.14
N LYS A 34 0.73 -10.18 -13.04
CA LYS A 34 0.99 -10.16 -14.48
C LYS A 34 0.25 -9.05 -15.21
N ARG A 35 -0.93 -8.64 -14.73
CA ARG A 35 -1.88 -7.82 -15.51
C ARG A 35 -2.12 -6.41 -14.95
N ALA A 36 -1.87 -6.19 -13.66
CA ALA A 36 -2.20 -4.93 -13.00
C ALA A 36 -1.10 -3.88 -13.18
N LEU A 37 -1.50 -2.66 -13.52
CA LEU A 37 -0.60 -1.51 -13.53
C LEU A 37 -0.23 -1.14 -12.08
N ARG A 38 1.06 -0.93 -11.81
CA ARG A 38 1.60 -0.56 -10.51
C ARG A 38 1.58 0.94 -10.34
N VAL A 39 0.82 1.43 -9.38
CA VAL A 39 0.60 2.85 -9.09
C VAL A 39 0.86 3.16 -7.63
N MET A 40 1.13 4.43 -7.33
CA MET A 40 1.32 4.93 -5.98
C MET A 40 -0.03 5.36 -5.37
N ALA A 41 -0.29 4.88 -4.16
CA ALA A 41 -1.40 5.30 -3.34
C ALA A 41 -0.96 5.25 -1.88
N VAL A 42 -1.25 6.31 -1.14
CA VAL A 42 -0.99 6.44 0.28
C VAL A 42 -2.32 6.37 1.01
N LEU A 43 -2.51 5.31 1.80
CA LEU A 43 -3.79 5.05 2.45
C LEU A 43 -3.96 5.83 3.75
N ARG A 44 -2.87 6.00 4.51
CA ARG A 44 -2.84 6.78 5.76
C ARG A 44 -1.77 7.86 5.63
N PRO A 45 -2.09 9.03 5.05
CA PRO A 45 -1.08 10.01 4.68
C PRO A 45 -0.38 10.65 5.87
N LEU A 46 0.95 10.64 5.82
CA LEU A 46 1.84 11.43 6.67
C LEU A 46 2.63 12.39 5.78
N LYS A 47 2.50 13.69 6.08
CA LYS A 47 3.12 14.76 5.29
C LYS A 47 4.65 14.77 5.48
N ILE A 48 5.37 14.97 4.38
CA ILE A 48 6.79 15.26 4.35
C ILE A 48 7.03 16.59 3.62
N ILE A 49 7.88 17.43 4.21
CA ILE A 49 8.43 18.63 3.58
C ILE A 49 9.92 18.38 3.31
N ILE A 50 10.33 18.48 2.04
CA ILE A 50 11.72 18.30 1.63
C ILE A 50 12.42 19.67 1.62
N ASP A 51 13.12 19.99 2.70
CA ASP A 51 13.59 21.34 2.99
C ASP A 51 14.55 21.92 1.96
N ASN A 52 15.42 21.09 1.39
CA ASN A 52 16.38 21.50 0.38
C ASN A 52 15.87 21.32 -1.06
N TYR A 53 14.59 20.97 -1.27
CA TYR A 53 13.98 20.96 -2.61
C TYR A 53 13.37 22.34 -2.92
N PRO A 54 13.61 22.92 -4.13
CA PRO A 54 13.12 24.25 -4.48
C PRO A 54 11.60 24.37 -4.38
N GLU A 55 11.13 25.45 -3.77
CA GLU A 55 9.71 25.77 -3.68
C GLU A 55 9.12 26.03 -5.09
N GLY A 56 7.88 25.60 -5.32
CA GLY A 56 7.18 25.75 -6.61
C GLY A 56 7.70 24.86 -7.75
N LYS A 57 8.84 24.18 -7.59
CA LYS A 57 9.34 23.24 -8.59
C LYS A 57 8.55 21.93 -8.55
N VAL A 58 8.08 21.50 -9.72
CA VAL A 58 7.52 20.16 -9.95
C VAL A 58 8.37 19.49 -11.02
N GLU A 59 8.80 18.26 -10.77
CA GLU A 59 9.53 17.42 -11.72
C GLU A 59 8.69 16.19 -12.07
N GLU A 60 8.68 15.80 -13.34
CA GLU A 60 8.06 14.56 -13.79
C GLU A 60 9.08 13.41 -13.82
N LEU A 61 8.85 12.40 -12.99
CA LEU A 61 9.69 11.20 -12.89
C LEU A 61 9.09 10.04 -13.68
N ASP A 62 9.94 9.25 -14.35
CA ASP A 62 9.52 8.06 -15.06
C ASP A 62 9.32 6.87 -14.12
N ALA A 63 8.20 6.17 -14.27
CA ALA A 63 7.90 4.93 -13.57
C ALA A 63 7.40 3.85 -14.52
N GLU A 64 7.94 2.64 -14.43
CA GLU A 64 7.39 1.49 -15.13
C GLU A 64 5.96 1.17 -14.65
N ASN A 65 5.07 0.83 -15.58
CA ASN A 65 3.71 0.43 -15.24
C ASN A 65 3.66 -1.02 -14.75
N ASN A 66 4.49 -1.91 -15.30
CA ASN A 66 4.55 -3.30 -14.88
C ASN A 66 5.96 -3.89 -15.13
N PRO A 67 6.77 -4.18 -14.09
CA PRO A 67 8.06 -4.85 -14.24
C PRO A 67 7.98 -6.25 -14.86
N GLU A 68 6.82 -6.93 -14.81
CA GLU A 68 6.62 -8.24 -15.45
C GLU A 68 6.26 -8.11 -16.94
N ASP A 69 5.91 -6.91 -17.41
CA ASP A 69 5.50 -6.66 -18.78
C ASP A 69 5.91 -5.25 -19.24
N SER A 70 7.08 -5.16 -19.88
CA SER A 70 7.61 -3.91 -20.43
C SER A 70 6.75 -3.30 -21.54
N SER A 71 5.87 -4.09 -22.18
CA SER A 71 4.96 -3.59 -23.22
C SER A 71 3.87 -2.67 -22.66
N MET A 72 3.61 -2.73 -21.35
CA MET A 72 2.69 -1.81 -20.65
C MET A 72 3.27 -0.40 -20.47
N GLY A 73 4.51 -0.17 -20.90
CA GLY A 73 5.13 1.14 -20.97
C GLY A 73 5.42 1.79 -19.62
N THR A 74 5.60 3.11 -19.65
CA THR A 74 5.90 3.94 -18.48
C THR A 74 4.84 5.03 -18.31
N ARG A 75 4.85 5.67 -17.15
CA ARG A 75 4.08 6.88 -16.89
C ARG A 75 4.93 7.91 -16.17
N LYS A 76 4.47 9.16 -16.18
CA LYS A 76 5.07 10.25 -15.43
C LYS A 76 4.41 10.40 -14.06
N ILE A 77 5.22 10.64 -13.03
CA ILE A 77 4.79 10.89 -11.66
C ILE A 77 5.36 12.23 -11.22
N PRO A 78 4.53 13.18 -10.75
CA PRO A 78 5.03 14.46 -10.27
C PRO A 78 5.73 14.29 -8.92
N PHE A 79 6.89 14.91 -8.79
CA PHE A 79 7.67 15.06 -7.57
C PHE A 79 7.82 16.54 -7.24
N SER A 80 7.59 16.90 -5.99
CA SER A 80 7.67 18.28 -5.51
C SER A 80 8.22 18.31 -4.09
N ARG A 81 8.38 19.53 -3.56
CA ARG A 81 8.83 19.78 -2.18
C ARG A 81 7.96 19.07 -1.13
N GLU A 82 6.66 18.98 -1.38
CA GLU A 82 5.71 18.39 -0.44
C GLU A 82 5.21 17.06 -0.96
N ILE A 83 5.36 16.01 -0.16
CA ILE A 83 4.91 14.66 -0.48
C ILE A 83 4.19 14.04 0.71
N TYR A 84 3.51 12.92 0.47
CA TYR A 84 2.94 12.07 1.51
C TYR A 84 3.52 10.66 1.42
N ILE A 85 3.74 10.06 2.57
CA ILE A 85 4.06 8.63 2.75
C ILE A 85 3.00 7.99 3.66
N GLU A 86 3.06 6.67 3.87
CA GLU A 86 2.22 6.05 4.90
C GLU A 86 2.68 6.46 6.31
N GLN A 87 1.74 6.67 7.22
CA GLN A 87 2.00 6.80 8.67
C GLN A 87 2.89 5.66 9.18
N ASP A 88 2.60 4.41 8.80
CA ASP A 88 3.35 3.23 9.22
C ASP A 88 4.78 3.17 8.62
N ASP A 89 5.12 4.04 7.68
CA ASP A 89 6.46 4.12 7.09
C ASP A 89 7.42 4.99 7.90
N PHE A 90 6.95 5.63 8.98
CA PHE A 90 7.79 6.36 9.92
C PHE A 90 7.73 5.76 11.32
N HIS A 91 8.86 5.75 12.03
CA HIS A 91 8.91 5.42 13.45
C HIS A 91 10.01 6.21 14.15
N GLN A 92 9.68 6.90 15.24
CA GLN A 92 10.65 7.76 15.94
C GLN A 92 11.76 6.96 16.62
N ASP A 93 11.40 5.88 17.33
CA ASP A 93 12.36 4.96 17.96
C ASP A 93 12.27 3.54 17.34
N PRO A 94 12.82 3.34 16.13
CA PRO A 94 12.54 2.16 15.32
C PRO A 94 13.17 0.88 15.92
N PRO A 95 12.44 -0.25 15.97
CA PRO A 95 13.04 -1.53 16.33
C PRO A 95 14.12 -1.93 15.30
N ARG A 96 15.07 -2.79 15.69
CA ARG A 96 16.24 -3.16 14.85
C ARG A 96 15.91 -3.62 13.42
N LYS A 97 14.73 -4.21 13.20
CA LYS A 97 14.27 -4.73 11.90
C LYS A 97 13.39 -3.76 11.12
N PHE A 98 13.23 -2.52 11.59
CA PHE A 98 12.51 -1.48 10.87
C PHE A 98 13.45 -0.72 9.93
N PHE A 99 13.28 -0.96 8.64
CA PHE A 99 14.13 -0.39 7.57
C PHE A 99 13.50 0.82 6.88
N ARG A 100 12.44 1.39 7.44
CA ARG A 100 11.71 2.54 6.89
C ARG A 100 12.24 3.84 7.51
N LEU A 101 11.49 4.94 7.42
CA LEU A 101 11.98 6.26 7.79
C LEU A 101 12.01 6.44 9.32
N SER A 102 13.09 7.02 9.83
CA SER A 102 13.22 7.42 11.23
C SER A 102 14.15 8.62 11.30
N PRO A 103 14.20 9.36 12.43
CA PRO A 103 15.11 10.48 12.59
C PRO A 103 16.56 10.09 12.25
N GLY A 104 17.20 10.91 11.40
CA GLY A 104 18.58 10.71 10.95
C GLY A 104 18.82 9.54 9.98
N ARG A 105 17.80 8.75 9.61
CA ARG A 105 17.96 7.64 8.64
C ARG A 105 17.54 8.05 7.24
N GLU A 106 18.27 7.51 6.27
CA GLU A 106 17.95 7.62 4.85
C GLU A 106 17.02 6.49 4.40
N VAL A 107 16.08 6.83 3.52
CA VAL A 107 15.23 5.87 2.81
C VAL A 107 15.16 6.24 1.33
N ARG A 108 14.84 5.26 0.50
CA ARG A 108 14.58 5.49 -0.92
C ARG A 108 13.09 5.75 -1.14
N LEU A 109 12.76 6.79 -1.88
CA LEU A 109 11.45 6.95 -2.49
C LEU A 109 11.43 6.21 -3.84
N LYS A 110 10.49 5.29 -4.04
CA LYS A 110 10.37 4.51 -5.28
C LYS A 110 10.28 5.46 -6.48
N HIS A 111 11.13 5.23 -7.50
CA HIS A 111 11.30 6.07 -8.71
C HIS A 111 11.85 7.48 -8.52
N ALA A 112 12.14 7.93 -7.29
CA ALA A 112 12.52 9.31 -7.00
C ALA A 112 13.92 9.40 -6.42
N TYR A 113 14.05 9.89 -5.19
CA TYR A 113 15.32 10.22 -4.57
C TYR A 113 15.49 9.48 -3.24
N TYR A 114 16.69 9.54 -2.68
CA TYR A 114 16.90 9.26 -1.28
C TYR A 114 16.51 10.49 -0.47
N ILE A 115 15.82 10.25 0.66
CA ILE A 115 15.47 11.29 1.62
C ILE A 115 15.97 10.89 3.01
N LYS A 116 16.30 11.89 3.83
CA LYS A 116 16.72 11.73 5.22
C LYS A 116 15.83 12.56 6.12
N CYS A 117 15.24 11.95 7.15
CA CYS A 117 14.47 12.70 8.15
C CYS A 117 15.41 13.56 9.02
N THR A 118 15.19 14.87 9.00
CA THR A 118 15.95 15.88 9.73
C THR A 118 15.22 16.34 10.97
N ASP A 119 13.89 16.48 10.92
CA ASP A 119 13.08 16.92 12.06
C ASP A 119 11.64 16.32 12.02
N VAL A 120 10.98 16.30 13.18
CA VAL A 120 9.66 15.70 13.41
C VAL A 120 8.76 16.71 14.11
N VAL A 121 7.72 17.16 13.42
CA VAL A 121 6.74 18.09 13.98
C VAL A 121 5.58 17.30 14.56
N LYS A 122 5.31 17.53 15.83
CA LYS A 122 4.20 16.91 16.56
C LYS A 122 3.10 17.92 16.84
N ASP A 123 1.86 17.43 16.87
CA ASP A 123 0.76 18.16 17.44
C ASP A 123 0.99 18.39 18.94
N LYS A 124 0.83 19.62 19.40
CA LYS A 124 1.12 19.99 20.79
C LYS A 124 0.10 19.43 21.79
N ASN A 125 -1.11 19.12 21.33
CA ASN A 125 -2.22 18.67 22.17
C ASN A 125 -2.28 17.14 22.22
N THR A 126 -2.12 16.47 21.08
CA THR A 126 -2.23 15.00 20.99
C THR A 126 -0.89 14.28 21.08
N GLY A 127 0.22 14.97 20.77
CA GLY A 127 1.54 14.35 20.64
C GLY A 127 1.72 13.51 19.37
N GLU A 128 0.70 13.47 18.49
CA GLU A 128 0.75 12.76 17.21
C GLU A 128 1.69 13.45 16.22
N ILE A 129 2.27 12.68 15.31
CA ILE A 129 3.17 13.21 14.29
C ILE A 129 2.33 13.85 13.18
N LYS A 130 2.53 15.14 12.97
CA LYS A 130 1.79 15.94 11.99
C LYS A 130 2.50 15.97 10.64
N GLU A 131 3.80 16.23 10.66
CA GLU A 131 4.64 16.30 9.47
C GLU A 131 6.09 16.01 9.80
N LEU A 132 6.83 15.58 8.78
CA LEU A 132 8.25 15.31 8.85
C LEU A 132 8.99 16.29 7.96
N HIS A 133 10.10 16.81 8.46
CA HIS A 133 11.06 17.54 7.66
C HIS A 133 12.15 16.58 7.22
N CYS A 134 12.49 16.63 5.94
CA CYS A 134 13.50 15.81 5.33
C CYS A 134 14.42 16.63 4.43
N SER A 135 15.65 16.16 4.24
CA SER A 135 16.45 16.54 3.07
C SER A 135 16.38 15.46 2.00
N TYR A 136 16.55 15.82 0.73
CA TYR A 136 16.78 14.87 -0.36
C TYR A 136 18.20 14.95 -0.90
N ASP A 137 18.61 13.91 -1.59
CA ASP A 137 19.89 13.84 -2.27
C ASP A 137 19.72 13.97 -3.81
N PRO A 138 20.15 15.09 -4.43
CA PRO A 138 20.01 15.32 -5.87
C PRO A 138 20.73 14.29 -6.75
N GLU A 139 21.80 13.65 -6.26
CA GLU A 139 22.59 12.69 -7.04
C GLU A 139 21.89 11.33 -7.17
N THR A 140 20.76 11.16 -6.49
CA THR A 140 20.08 9.86 -6.35
C THR A 140 18.83 9.71 -7.20
N ARG A 141 18.68 10.56 -8.22
CA ARG A 141 17.53 10.58 -9.12
C ARG A 141 17.26 9.20 -9.74
N GLY A 142 16.01 8.74 -9.64
CA GLY A 142 15.59 7.40 -10.06
C GLY A 142 15.75 6.33 -8.98
N GLY A 143 16.21 6.71 -7.78
CA GLY A 143 16.28 5.82 -6.61
C GLY A 143 17.58 5.01 -6.55
N TRP A 144 18.69 5.52 -7.07
CA TRP A 144 20.00 4.87 -6.98
C TRP A 144 21.14 5.89 -6.89
N SER A 145 22.21 5.55 -6.17
CA SER A 145 23.43 6.36 -6.05
C SER A 145 24.66 5.56 -6.48
N LYS A 146 25.68 6.24 -7.03
CA LYS A 146 26.97 5.65 -7.40
C LYS A 146 27.93 5.48 -6.22
N ASP A 147 27.67 6.12 -5.09
CA ASP A 147 28.54 6.13 -3.90
C ASP A 147 28.55 4.82 -3.09
N GLY A 148 27.71 3.85 -3.43
CA GLY A 148 27.64 2.55 -2.76
C GLY A 148 26.97 2.56 -1.38
N ARG A 149 26.36 3.66 -0.93
CA ARG A 149 25.68 3.72 0.38
C ARG A 149 24.48 2.77 0.41
N LYS A 150 24.39 1.96 1.48
CA LYS A 150 23.36 0.92 1.62
C LYS A 150 22.07 1.48 2.23
N VAL A 151 21.17 1.98 1.38
CA VAL A 151 19.80 2.34 1.76
C VAL A 151 18.90 1.10 1.70
N ARG A 152 18.37 0.67 2.86
CA ARG A 152 17.64 -0.61 3.00
C ARG A 152 16.14 -0.52 2.70
N GLY A 153 15.52 0.63 2.95
CA GLY A 153 14.09 0.83 2.78
C GLY A 153 13.75 1.47 1.44
N THR A 154 12.65 1.03 0.84
CA THR A 154 12.01 1.75 -0.28
C THR A 154 10.55 1.99 0.05
N LEU A 155 10.14 3.25 0.02
CA LEU A 155 8.77 3.69 0.29
C LEU A 155 8.07 4.07 -1.01
N HIS A 156 6.77 3.79 -1.10
CA HIS A 156 5.90 4.50 -2.02
C HIS A 156 5.50 5.83 -1.40
N TRP A 157 5.09 6.76 -2.23
CA TRP A 157 4.80 8.14 -1.83
C TRP A 157 3.85 8.76 -2.87
N VAL A 158 3.26 9.91 -2.58
CA VAL A 158 2.55 10.72 -3.59
C VAL A 158 2.91 12.18 -3.38
N SER A 159 3.04 12.97 -4.45
CA SER A 159 3.23 14.42 -4.32
C SER A 159 1.97 15.09 -3.76
N ALA A 160 2.11 16.08 -2.89
CA ALA A 160 0.98 16.74 -2.24
C ALA A 160 0.06 17.47 -3.22
N ALA A 161 0.62 18.04 -4.29
CA ALA A 161 -0.13 18.60 -5.40
C ALA A 161 0.51 18.11 -6.70
N PRO A 162 -0.24 17.47 -7.61
CA PRO A 162 -1.70 17.34 -7.68
C PRO A 162 -2.25 15.97 -7.22
N ALA A 163 -1.99 15.53 -5.97
CA ALA A 163 -2.58 14.29 -5.46
C ALA A 163 -4.12 14.33 -5.48
N ILE A 164 -4.72 13.18 -5.78
CA ILE A 164 -6.17 13.03 -5.85
C ILE A 164 -6.65 12.33 -4.58
N ARG A 165 -7.74 12.82 -3.99
CA ARG A 165 -8.38 12.17 -2.85
C ARG A 165 -9.25 11.01 -3.33
N ALA A 166 -9.19 9.89 -2.63
CA ALA A 166 -10.01 8.72 -2.93
C ALA A 166 -10.50 8.05 -1.65
N GLU A 167 -11.65 7.39 -1.75
CA GLU A 167 -12.10 6.41 -0.77
C GLU A 167 -11.45 5.07 -1.08
N VAL A 168 -10.92 4.40 -0.07
CA VAL A 168 -10.38 3.04 -0.19
C VAL A 168 -11.07 2.12 0.80
N ARG A 169 -11.73 1.09 0.30
CA ARG A 169 -12.41 0.04 1.04
C ARG A 169 -11.49 -1.16 1.19
N LEU A 170 -11.04 -1.41 2.41
CA LEU A 170 -10.22 -2.56 2.75
C LEU A 170 -11.12 -3.70 3.22
N TYR A 171 -11.22 -4.75 2.42
CA TYR A 171 -11.95 -5.97 2.77
C TYR A 171 -11.04 -6.96 3.49
N ASP A 172 -11.60 -7.64 4.49
CA ASP A 172 -11.04 -8.82 5.15
C ASP A 172 -12.06 -9.97 5.09
N LYS A 173 -11.70 -11.14 5.61
CA LYS A 173 -12.58 -12.31 5.71
C LYS A 173 -13.88 -11.91 6.40
N LEU A 174 -15.01 -12.30 5.79
CA LEU A 174 -16.35 -12.02 6.33
C LEU A 174 -16.61 -12.69 7.67
N PHE A 175 -15.97 -13.84 7.93
CA PHE A 175 -16.13 -14.60 9.16
C PHE A 175 -14.82 -14.72 9.92
N ILE A 176 -14.91 -14.70 11.25
CA ILE A 176 -13.78 -14.88 12.16
C ILE A 176 -13.36 -16.36 12.23
N LYS A 177 -14.35 -17.27 12.07
CA LYS A 177 -14.13 -18.71 12.02
C LYS A 177 -13.76 -19.18 10.62
N LYS A 178 -12.90 -20.20 10.57
CA LYS A 178 -12.55 -20.92 9.34
C LYS A 178 -13.77 -21.63 8.74
N ASP A 179 -14.53 -22.33 9.59
CA ASP A 179 -15.81 -22.90 9.24
C ASP A 179 -16.92 -22.16 10.02
N PRO A 180 -17.67 -21.25 9.39
CA PRO A 180 -18.78 -20.57 10.03
C PRO A 180 -20.01 -21.48 10.23
N ALA A 181 -20.08 -22.65 9.57
CA ALA A 181 -21.14 -23.63 9.79
C ALA A 181 -20.88 -24.50 11.04
N ASP A 182 -19.63 -24.59 11.49
CA ASP A 182 -19.24 -25.22 12.76
C ASP A 182 -19.45 -24.27 13.96
N THR A 183 -20.70 -23.85 14.15
CA THR A 183 -21.16 -23.10 15.33
C THR A 183 -21.67 -24.05 16.40
N MET A 184 -21.34 -23.77 17.67
CA MET A 184 -21.90 -24.50 18.82
C MET A 184 -23.43 -24.49 18.74
N GLU A 185 -24.04 -25.61 19.16
CA GLU A 185 -25.49 -25.78 19.21
C GLU A 185 -26.17 -24.56 19.86
N GLY A 186 -27.09 -23.91 19.14
CA GLY A 186 -27.79 -22.70 19.60
C GLY A 186 -27.13 -21.34 19.27
N LYS A 187 -26.00 -21.30 18.55
CA LYS A 187 -25.42 -20.04 18.03
C LYS A 187 -25.57 -19.94 16.50
N ASP A 188 -26.04 -18.79 16.03
CA ASP A 188 -26.19 -18.47 14.60
C ASP A 188 -24.83 -18.11 13.96
N PHE A 189 -24.60 -18.45 12.69
CA PHE A 189 -23.39 -18.10 11.93
C PHE A 189 -23.20 -16.58 11.83
N ILE A 190 -24.28 -15.80 11.94
CA ILE A 190 -24.24 -14.32 12.03
C ILE A 190 -23.35 -13.87 13.19
N SER A 191 -23.33 -14.60 14.32
CA SER A 191 -22.45 -14.29 15.46
C SER A 191 -20.96 -14.44 15.15
N CYS A 192 -20.61 -15.10 14.05
CA CYS A 192 -19.24 -15.29 13.59
C CYS A 192 -18.80 -14.26 12.55
N ILE A 193 -19.65 -13.29 12.17
CA ILE A 193 -19.28 -12.21 11.25
C ILE A 193 -18.13 -11.40 11.85
N ASN A 194 -17.13 -11.11 11.03
CA ASN A 194 -16.01 -10.27 11.37
C ASN A 194 -16.44 -8.79 11.29
N PRO A 195 -16.47 -8.06 12.42
CA PRO A 195 -16.81 -6.63 12.42
C PRO A 195 -15.77 -5.79 11.67
N GLU A 196 -14.54 -6.31 11.48
CA GLU A 196 -13.47 -5.67 10.72
C GLU A 196 -13.42 -6.13 9.25
N SER A 197 -14.44 -6.86 8.77
CA SER A 197 -14.50 -7.35 7.38
C SER A 197 -14.51 -6.26 6.32
N LEU A 198 -14.84 -5.02 6.70
CA LEU A 198 -14.73 -3.84 5.86
C LEU A 198 -14.24 -2.64 6.68
N THR A 199 -13.16 -2.01 6.23
CA THR A 199 -12.68 -0.71 6.72
C THR A 199 -12.64 0.28 5.56
N SER A 200 -13.44 1.35 5.64
CA SER A 200 -13.41 2.45 4.67
C SER A 200 -12.45 3.55 5.13
N LEU A 201 -11.58 4.00 4.23
CA LEU A 201 -10.63 5.09 4.42
C LEU A 201 -10.96 6.22 3.46
N GLU A 202 -11.30 7.41 3.96
CA GLU A 202 -11.79 8.54 3.12
C GLU A 202 -10.70 9.58 2.79
N SER A 203 -9.54 9.49 3.44
CA SER A 203 -8.44 10.45 3.33
C SER A 203 -7.26 9.93 2.52
N CYS A 204 -7.45 8.87 1.73
CA CYS A 204 -6.38 8.32 0.91
C CYS A 204 -5.99 9.30 -0.20
N LEU A 205 -4.70 9.28 -0.55
CA LEU A 205 -4.14 10.08 -1.63
C LEU A 205 -3.55 9.16 -2.69
N ILE A 206 -3.91 9.40 -3.94
CA ILE A 206 -3.47 8.59 -5.08
C ILE A 206 -2.74 9.46 -6.11
N GLU A 207 -1.86 8.84 -6.90
CA GLU A 207 -1.16 9.56 -7.97
C GLU A 207 -2.11 10.04 -9.09
N PRO A 208 -1.76 11.12 -9.82
CA PRO A 208 -2.68 11.77 -10.76
C PRO A 208 -3.07 10.93 -11.97
N SER A 209 -2.28 9.90 -12.31
CA SER A 209 -2.56 9.00 -13.43
C SER A 209 -3.91 8.28 -13.28
N LEU A 210 -4.43 8.20 -12.06
CA LEU A 210 -5.70 7.57 -11.72
C LEU A 210 -6.92 8.51 -11.83
N ALA A 211 -6.74 9.78 -12.21
CA ALA A 211 -7.83 10.76 -12.30
C ALA A 211 -9.02 10.31 -13.15
N ARG A 212 -8.76 9.44 -14.13
CA ARG A 212 -9.75 8.92 -15.09
C ARG A 212 -9.87 7.40 -15.03
N ALA A 213 -9.53 6.80 -13.88
CA ALA A 213 -9.67 5.37 -13.68
C ALA A 213 -11.15 4.97 -13.80
N ALA A 214 -11.47 4.09 -14.76
CA ALA A 214 -12.83 3.66 -15.01
C ALA A 214 -13.25 2.52 -14.06
N PRO A 215 -14.54 2.41 -13.68
CA PRO A 215 -15.05 1.28 -12.91
C PRO A 215 -14.61 -0.08 -13.47
N GLY A 216 -14.18 -0.98 -12.59
CA GLY A 216 -13.67 -2.32 -12.95
C GLY A 216 -12.21 -2.35 -13.43
N CYS A 217 -11.55 -1.20 -13.66
CA CYS A 217 -10.10 -1.16 -13.85
C CYS A 217 -9.37 -1.66 -12.60
N ARG A 218 -8.22 -2.29 -12.79
CA ARG A 218 -7.46 -2.99 -11.75
C ARG A 218 -6.04 -2.46 -11.68
N TYR A 219 -5.58 -2.22 -10.46
CA TYR A 219 -4.28 -1.63 -10.17
C TYR A 219 -3.61 -2.38 -9.02
N GLN A 220 -2.28 -2.37 -9.01
CA GLN A 220 -1.53 -2.68 -7.80
C GLN A 220 -1.13 -1.37 -7.14
N PHE A 221 -1.66 -1.10 -5.95
CA PHE A 221 -1.14 -0.03 -5.12
C PHE A 221 0.16 -0.54 -4.49
N LEU A 222 1.27 0.08 -4.86
CA LEU A 222 2.61 -0.35 -4.48
C LEU A 222 2.70 -0.60 -2.97
N ARG A 223 3.25 -1.77 -2.59
CA ARG A 223 3.40 -2.25 -1.20
C ARG A 223 2.09 -2.47 -0.42
N LYS A 224 0.91 -2.16 -0.96
CA LYS A 224 -0.38 -2.33 -0.28
C LYS A 224 -1.11 -3.59 -0.72
N GLY A 225 -1.42 -3.70 -2.01
CA GLY A 225 -2.34 -4.72 -2.50
C GLY A 225 -2.76 -4.51 -3.94
N TYR A 226 -3.68 -5.34 -4.38
CA TYR A 226 -4.39 -5.16 -5.65
C TYR A 226 -5.77 -4.59 -5.37
N PHE A 227 -6.14 -3.62 -6.18
CA PHE A 227 -7.35 -2.83 -6.02
C PHE A 227 -8.09 -2.77 -7.35
N CYS A 228 -9.42 -2.66 -7.28
CA CYS A 228 -10.25 -2.31 -8.42
C CYS A 228 -11.04 -1.04 -8.14
N VAL A 229 -11.34 -0.29 -9.21
CA VAL A 229 -12.23 0.86 -9.14
C VAL A 229 -13.65 0.35 -8.94
N ASP A 230 -14.29 0.80 -7.86
CA ASP A 230 -15.66 0.42 -7.50
C ASP A 230 -16.69 1.15 -8.39
N PRO A 231 -17.84 0.53 -8.72
CA PRO A 231 -18.92 1.16 -9.46
C PRO A 231 -19.51 2.43 -8.83
N ASP A 232 -19.36 2.61 -7.51
CA ASP A 232 -19.77 3.83 -6.79
C ASP A 232 -18.86 5.04 -7.12
N SER A 233 -17.78 4.82 -7.90
CA SER A 233 -16.91 5.90 -8.35
C SER A 233 -17.65 6.86 -9.28
N THR A 234 -17.43 8.16 -9.06
CA THR A 234 -17.96 9.25 -9.87
C THR A 234 -16.80 10.13 -10.36
N PRO A 235 -17.02 11.04 -11.32
CA PRO A 235 -15.97 11.98 -11.77
C PRO A 235 -15.34 12.82 -10.64
N ASN A 236 -16.04 13.01 -9.52
CA ASN A 236 -15.58 13.82 -8.39
C ASN A 236 -15.15 12.99 -7.17
N LYS A 237 -15.39 11.68 -7.19
CA LYS A 237 -15.11 10.77 -6.07
C LYS A 237 -14.69 9.41 -6.60
N LEU A 238 -13.41 9.09 -6.49
CA LEU A 238 -12.91 7.76 -6.81
C LEU A 238 -13.02 6.86 -5.58
N VAL A 239 -13.50 5.64 -5.80
CA VAL A 239 -13.66 4.60 -4.79
C VAL A 239 -12.90 3.37 -5.25
N PHE A 240 -12.02 2.84 -4.40
CA PHE A 240 -11.24 1.64 -4.69
C PHE A 240 -11.50 0.55 -3.66
N ASN A 241 -11.73 -0.67 -4.15
CA ASN A 241 -11.85 -1.85 -3.30
C ASN A 241 -10.54 -2.62 -3.29
N CYS A 242 -10.01 -2.94 -2.11
CA CYS A 242 -8.91 -3.89 -1.99
C CYS A 242 -9.41 -5.28 -2.36
N THR A 243 -9.03 -5.77 -3.54
CA THR A 243 -9.40 -7.12 -3.99
C THR A 243 -8.59 -8.17 -3.24
N VAL A 244 -7.30 -7.90 -2.99
CA VAL A 244 -6.45 -8.75 -2.15
C VAL A 244 -5.18 -7.99 -1.71
N SER A 245 -4.81 -8.12 -0.44
CA SER A 245 -3.57 -7.53 0.10
C SER A 245 -2.32 -8.25 -0.43
N LEU A 246 -1.17 -7.57 -0.45
CA LEU A 246 0.10 -8.27 -0.63
C LEU A 246 0.43 -9.10 0.62
N ARG A 247 1.29 -10.12 0.46
CA ARG A 247 1.81 -10.86 1.61
C ARG A 247 2.67 -9.93 2.48
N ASP A 248 2.14 -9.47 3.61
CA ASP A 248 2.86 -8.59 4.53
C ASP A 248 3.70 -9.40 5.54
N THR A 249 4.99 -9.50 5.27
CA THR A 249 5.96 -10.15 6.15
C THR A 249 6.22 -9.33 7.43
N TRP A 250 6.09 -8.00 7.39
CA TRP A 250 6.38 -7.13 8.54
C TRP A 250 5.26 -7.15 9.58
N ALA A 251 3.99 -7.10 9.15
CA ALA A 251 2.85 -7.27 10.06
C ALA A 251 2.93 -8.60 10.83
N ARG A 252 3.41 -9.67 10.17
CA ARG A 252 3.69 -10.97 10.82
C ARG A 252 4.81 -10.87 11.86
N VAL A 253 5.90 -10.15 11.54
CA VAL A 253 7.01 -9.93 12.48
C VAL A 253 6.56 -9.10 13.70
N GLN A 254 5.77 -8.04 13.49
CA GLN A 254 5.22 -7.24 14.60
C GLN A 254 4.30 -8.06 15.51
N LYS A 255 3.38 -8.86 14.93
CA LYS A 255 2.53 -9.78 15.72
C LYS A 255 3.38 -10.80 16.51
N ALA A 256 4.45 -11.32 15.90
CA ALA A 256 5.36 -12.24 16.56
C ALA A 256 6.20 -11.58 17.68
N MET A 257 6.57 -10.31 17.53
CA MET A 257 7.27 -9.55 18.57
C MET A 257 6.35 -9.22 19.74
N LYS A 258 5.13 -8.74 19.50
CA LYS A 258 4.12 -8.51 20.55
C LYS A 258 3.81 -9.77 21.37
N LYS A 259 3.85 -10.96 20.75
CA LYS A 259 3.61 -12.24 21.44
C LYS A 259 4.80 -12.73 22.28
N LYS A 260 6.00 -12.17 22.10
CA LYS A 260 7.18 -12.48 22.93
C LYS A 260 7.33 -11.56 24.14
N ASP A 261 6.68 -10.40 24.10
CA ASP A 261 6.70 -9.40 25.17
C ASP A 261 5.50 -9.56 26.14
N CYS A 262 4.63 -10.55 25.92
CA CYS A 262 3.60 -11.04 26.85
C CYS A 262 3.96 -12.45 27.34
#